data_AF-A0A3B8RUN2-F1
#
_entry.id   AF-A0A3B8RUN2-F1
#
_cell.length_a   1.000
_cell.length_b   1.000
_cell.length_c   1.000
_cell.angle_alpha   90.00
_cell.angle_beta   90.00
_cell.angle_gamma   90.00
#
_symmetry.space_group_name_H-M   'P 1'
#
loop_
_entity.id
_entity.type
_entity.pdbx_description
1 polymer ?
#
loop_
_entity_poly.entity_id
_entity_poly.type
_entity_poly.pdbx_seq_one_letter_code
_entity_poly.pdbx_strand_id
1 'polypeptide(L)' 'MKTAVIKLSGKSIDQFLAEENWTTQIRNLLLEYDGLIMVHGAGNIISDWATKLGCKSEFVNGHRVTNDDMMDI' A
#
# COMPACT_ATOMS: atom_id res chain seq x y z
N MET A 1 4.50 -13.51 22.96
CA MET A 1 4.83 -12.80 21.72
C MET A 1 3.54 -12.40 21.03
N LYS A 2 3.20 -11.11 20.99
CA LYS A 2 2.08 -10.55 20.24
C LYS A 2 2.62 -9.78 19.05
N THR A 3 2.19 -10.15 17.85
CA THR A 3 2.59 -9.48 16.61
C THR A 3 1.41 -8.69 16.06
N ALA A 4 1.62 -7.41 15.79
CA ALA A 4 0.67 -6.59 15.05
C ALA A 4 0.90 -6.77 13.54
N VAL A 5 -0.16 -7.01 12.79
CA VAL A 5 -0.13 -7.01 11.32
C VAL A 5 -1.04 -5.91 10.82
N ILE A 6 -0.47 -4.94 10.10
CA ILE A 6 -1.19 -3.76 9.62
C ILE A 6 -1.18 -3.75 8.10
N LYS A 7 -2.37 -3.72 7.49
CA LYS A 7 -2.54 -3.48 6.06
C LYS A 7 -2.82 -2.00 5.82
N LEU A 8 -1.87 -1.28 5.21
CA LEU A 8 -2.06 0.10 4.75
C LEU A 8 -2.28 0.09 3.24
N SER A 9 -3.43 0.57 2.76
CA SER A 9 -3.74 0.48 1.32
C SER A 9 -4.69 1.57 0.84
N GLY A 10 -4.57 1.94 -0.43
CA GLY A 10 -5.41 2.98 -1.04
C GLY A 10 -5.18 4.33 -0.37
N LYS A 11 -6.24 5.13 -0.25
CA LYS A 11 -6.18 6.49 0.31
C LYS A 11 -5.64 6.55 1.75
N SER A 12 -5.72 5.44 2.50
CA SER A 12 -5.22 5.40 3.88
C SER A 12 -3.70 5.52 3.96
N ILE A 13 -2.96 5.15 2.90
CA ILE A 13 -1.51 5.34 2.86
C ILE A 13 -1.20 6.83 2.83
N ASP A 14 -1.82 7.57 1.90
CA ASP A 14 -1.56 9.01 1.72
C ASP A 14 -1.98 9.79 2.97
N GLN A 15 -3.14 9.45 3.56
CA GLN A 15 -3.61 10.07 4.80
C GLN A 15 -2.67 9.80 5.97
N PHE A 16 -2.29 8.53 6.16
CA PHE A 16 -1.38 8.14 7.23
C PHE A 16 -0.03 8.85 7.11
N LEU A 17 0.55 8.92 5.91
CA LEU A 17 1.83 9.57 5.68
C LEU A 17 1.76 11.11 5.73
N ALA A 18 0.58 11.70 5.53
CA ALA A 18 0.37 13.13 5.64
C ALA A 18 0.24 13.62 7.10
N GLU A 19 -0.02 12.74 8.06
CA GLU A 19 -0.09 13.09 9.48
C GLU A 19 1.33 13.35 10.04
N GLU A 20 1.62 14.55 10.56
CA GLU A 20 2.97 14.89 11.06
C GLU A 20 3.52 13.91 12.12
N ASN A 21 2.63 13.20 12.83
CA ASN A 21 2.99 12.29 13.92
C ASN A 21 2.95 10.80 13.53
N TRP A 22 2.83 10.43 12.25
CA TRP A 22 2.69 9.03 11.83
C TRP A 22 3.82 8.12 12.35
N THR A 23 5.05 8.64 12.42
CA THR A 23 6.21 7.92 12.98
C THR A 23 6.05 7.61 14.47
N THR A 24 5.38 8.50 15.21
CA THR A 24 5.06 8.30 16.63
C THR A 24 4.01 7.21 16.80
N GLN A 25 3.04 7.12 15.89
CA GLN A 25 2.05 6.03 15.90
C GLN A 25 2.71 4.66 15.69
N ILE A 26 3.65 4.55 14.73
CA ILE A 26 4.44 3.31 14.54
C ILE A 26 5.28 2.99 15.77
N ARG A 27 5.94 4.00 16.36
CA ARG A 27 6.72 3.80 17.59
C ARG A 27 5.85 3.25 18.72
N ASN A 28 4.64 3.78 18.91
CA ASN A 28 3.74 3.30 19.96
C ASN A 28 3.35 1.83 19.73
N LEU A 29 3.09 1.44 18.48
CA LEU A 29 2.84 0.03 18.13
C LEU A 29 4.04 -0.87 18.43
N LEU A 30 5.26 -0.40 18.16
CA LEU A 30 6.48 -1.14 18.50
C LEU A 30 6.75 -1.23 20.02
N LEU A 31 6.17 -0.34 20.82
CA LEU A 31 6.24 -0.41 22.29
C LEU A 31 5.18 -1.36 22.88
N GLU A 32 4.04 -1.50 22.21
CA GLU A 32 2.91 -2.35 22.67
C GLU A 32 3.00 -3.80 22.18
N TYR A 33 3.66 -4.04 21.04
CA TYR A 33 3.75 -5.35 20.40
C TYR A 33 5.21 -5.80 20.30
N ASP A 34 5.41 -7.11 20.44
CA ASP A 34 6.73 -7.74 20.31
C ASP A 34 7.23 -7.77 18.86
N GLY A 35 6.33 -7.54 17.90
CA GLY A 35 6.67 -7.42 16.49
C GLY A 35 5.59 -6.70 15.69
N LEU A 36 6.01 -6.03 14.62
CA LEU A 36 5.16 -5.30 13.70
C LEU A 36 5.42 -5.75 12.26
N ILE A 37 4.37 -6.14 11.55
CA ILE A 37 4.40 -6.47 10.12
C ILE A 37 3.52 -5.46 9.38
N MET A 38 4.10 -4.75 8.42
CA MET A 38 3.38 -3.84 7.55
C MET A 38 3.20 -4.48 6.17
N VAL A 39 1.95 -4.51 5.70
CA VAL A 39 1.58 -5.00 4.37
C VAL A 39 0.97 -3.82 3.62
N HIS A 40 1.35 -3.61 2.36
CA HIS A 40 0.78 -2.53 1.57
C HIS A 40 0.31 -2.98 0.18
N GLY A 41 -0.59 -2.17 -0.38
CA GLY A 41 -0.87 -2.17 -1.82
C GLY A 41 -0.31 -0.90 -2.48
N ALA A 42 -0.47 -0.77 -3.79
CA ALA A 42 -0.04 0.42 -4.53
C ALA A 42 -0.97 0.74 -5.72
N GLY A 43 -2.25 0.38 -5.64
CA GLY A 43 -3.17 0.39 -6.79
C GLY A 43 -3.22 1.69 -7.60
N ASN A 44 -3.22 2.85 -6.93
CA ASN A 44 -3.21 4.16 -7.59
C ASN A 44 -1.86 4.43 -8.27
N ILE A 45 -0.75 4.25 -7.54
CA ILE A 45 0.62 4.46 -8.04
C ILE A 45 0.88 3.60 -9.29
N ILE A 46 0.46 2.33 -9.25
CA ILE A 46 0.57 1.41 -10.38
C ILE A 46 -0.23 1.92 -11.59
N SER A 47 -1.47 2.39 -11.39
CA SER A 47 -2.29 2.95 -12.48
C SER A 47 -1.69 4.22 -13.08
N ASP A 48 -1.06 5.06 -12.24
CA ASP A 48 -0.41 6.29 -12.68
C ASP A 48 0.83 5.99 -13.54
N TRP A 49 1.65 5.03 -13.12
CA TRP A 49 2.81 4.57 -13.91
C TRP A 49 2.38 3.88 -15.19
N ALA A 50 1.35 3.04 -15.15
CA ALA A 50 0.80 2.41 -16.35
C ALA A 50 0.40 3.46 -17.39
N THR A 51 -0.33 4.49 -16.96
CA THR A 51 -0.76 5.58 -17.84
C THR A 51 0.43 6.33 -18.45
N LYS A 52 1.47 6.63 -17.66
CA LYS A 52 2.69 7.30 -18.13
C LYS A 52 3.48 6.47 -19.14
N LEU A 53 3.42 5.15 -19.03
CA LEU A 53 4.09 4.20 -19.92
C LEU A 53 3.24 3.81 -21.14
N GLY A 54 2.02 4.35 -21.27
CA GLY A 54 1.10 4.03 -22.36
C GLY A 54 0.37 2.69 -22.18
N CYS A 55 0.47 2.07 -21.02
CA CYS A 55 -0.23 0.84 -20.66
C CYS A 55 -1.62 1.17 -20.08
N LYS A 56 -2.60 0.31 -20.36
CA LYS A 56 -3.97 0.48 -19.87
C LYS A 56 -4.19 -0.30 -18.57
N SER A 57 -4.65 0.40 -17.56
CA SER A 57 -5.08 -0.18 -16.29
C SER A 57 -6.48 -0.81 -16.44
N GLU A 58 -6.60 -2.13 -16.29
CA GLU A 58 -7.86 -2.86 -16.42
C GLU A 58 -8.23 -3.61 -15.14
N PHE A 59 -9.54 -3.67 -14.85
CA PHE A 59 -10.07 -4.31 -13.66
C PHE A 59 -11.29 -5.17 -13.98
N VAL A 60 -11.38 -6.34 -13.34
CA VAL A 60 -12.54 -7.22 -13.36
C VAL A 60 -12.92 -7.54 -11.92
N ASN A 61 -14.16 -7.23 -11.52
CA ASN A 61 -14.66 -7.46 -10.16
C ASN A 61 -13.77 -6.89 -9.04
N GLY A 62 -13.15 -5.73 -9.28
CA GLY A 62 -12.26 -5.08 -8.32
C GLY A 62 -10.82 -5.63 -8.28
N HIS A 63 -10.50 -6.63 -9.10
CA HIS A 63 -9.15 -7.16 -9.26
C HIS A 63 -8.51 -6.61 -10.53
N ARG A 64 -7.23 -6.21 -10.42
CA ARG A 64 -6.45 -5.77 -11.57
C ARG A 64 -6.18 -6.97 -12.49
N VAL A 65 -6.35 -6.77 -13.78
CA VAL A 65 -5.83 -7.69 -14.79
C VAL A 65 -4.34 -7.38 -14.97
N THR A 66 -3.48 -8.33 -14.64
CA THR A 66 -2.02 -8.18 -14.73
C THR A 66 -1.51 -9.14 -15.81
N ASN A 67 -1.29 -8.61 -17.02
CA ASN A 67 -0.57 -9.29 -18.10
C ASN A 67 0.94 -9.06 -17.95
N ASP A 68 1.73 -9.58 -18.89
CA ASP A 68 3.20 -9.50 -18.84
C ASP A 68 3.70 -8.05 -18.73
N ASP A 69 3.22 -7.15 -19.60
CA ASP A 69 3.60 -5.72 -19.54
C ASP A 69 3.20 -5.06 -18.21
N MET A 70 2.00 -5.34 -17.71
CA MET A 70 1.46 -4.76 -16.47
C MET A 70 2.15 -5.30 -15.21
N MET A 71 2.80 -6.47 -15.28
CA MET A 71 3.54 -7.05 -14.16
C MET A 71 4.83 -6.28 -13.87
N ASP A 72 5.44 -5.69 -14.90
CA ASP A 72 6.67 -4.90 -14.81
C ASP A 72 6.43 -3.42 -14.45
N ILE A 73 5.15 -3.02 -14.33
CA ILE A 73 4.72 -1.68 -13.90
C ILE A 73 4.58 -1.61 -12.37
#